data_AF-A0A392NSW9-F1
#
_entry.id   AF-A0A392NSW9-F1
#
_cell.length_a   1.000
_cell.length_b   1.000
_cell.length_c   1.000
_cell.angle_alpha   90.00
_cell.angle_beta   90.00
_cell.angle_gamma   90.00
#
_symmetry.space_group_name_H-M   'P 1'
#
loop_
_entity.id
_entity.type
_entity.pdbx_description
1 polymer ?
#
loop_
_entity_poly.entity_id
_entity_poly.type
_entity_poly.pdbx_seq_one_letter_code
_entity_poly.pdbx_strand_id
1 'polypeptide(L)'
;MHYSPTPAIMNTPTLNAPEIPVIRSLRRLLCDGPTILLKNAEEFSDRVDELKGYAWRLSSKEMNFLEQVLRLRQELALDVPFFEVVEGDERRYQRAINGHRQEMWRARETIGTYESTLAASLAEDEFVSKRINAAECDLINLMQKKECLQAEIQGDGPQL
;
A
#
# COMPACT_ATOMS: atom_id res chain seq x y z
N MET A 1 33.54 68.65 -48.64
CA MET A 1 32.64 67.48 -48.57
C MET A 1 32.87 66.80 -47.23
N HIS A 2 32.01 67.09 -46.24
CA HIS A 2 32.07 66.45 -44.92
C HIS A 2 31.20 65.20 -44.94
N TYR A 3 31.83 64.03 -44.77
CA TYR A 3 31.13 62.79 -44.49
C TYR A 3 31.06 62.62 -42.97
N SER A 4 29.84 62.69 -42.41
CA SER A 4 29.56 62.20 -41.07
C SER A 4 29.28 60.69 -41.14
N PRO A 5 29.88 59.84 -40.29
CA PRO A 5 29.48 58.46 -40.18
C PRO A 5 28.24 58.35 -39.30
N THR A 6 27.17 57.80 -39.86
CA THR A 6 25.99 57.33 -39.14
C THR A 6 26.40 56.28 -38.09
N PRO A 7 25.96 56.36 -36.82
CA PRO A 7 26.27 55.34 -35.84
C PRO A 7 25.50 54.06 -36.18
N ALA A 8 26.23 52.97 -36.32
CA ALA A 8 25.68 51.63 -36.41
C ALA A 8 24.91 51.31 -35.12
N ILE A 9 23.61 51.08 -35.24
CA ILE A 9 22.80 50.46 -34.19
C ILE A 9 23.33 49.03 -34.03
N MET A 10 24.15 48.81 -33.00
CA MET A 10 24.59 47.48 -32.59
C MET A 10 23.38 46.69 -32.07
N ASN A 11 22.70 45.99 -32.96
CA ASN A 11 21.86 44.87 -32.60
C ASN A 11 22.80 43.70 -32.21
N THR A 12 23.22 43.66 -30.95
CA THR A 12 23.89 42.48 -30.40
C THR A 12 22.86 41.37 -30.16
N PRO A 13 23.17 40.12 -30.53
CA PRO A 13 22.26 38.99 -30.35
C PRO A 13 22.06 38.72 -28.85
N THR A 14 20.80 38.66 -28.45
CA THR A 14 20.22 38.44 -27.12
C THR A 14 20.57 37.09 -26.46
N LEU A 15 21.63 36.39 -26.87
CA LEU A 15 21.92 35.02 -26.42
C LEU A 15 22.78 34.94 -25.13
N ASN A 16 23.33 36.06 -24.65
CA ASN A 16 24.27 36.10 -23.52
C ASN A 16 23.69 36.69 -22.22
N ALA A 17 22.38 36.93 -22.15
CA ALA A 17 21.78 37.50 -20.96
C ALA A 17 21.61 36.41 -19.87
N PRO A 18 22.16 36.59 -18.67
CA PRO A 18 22.23 35.56 -17.63
C PRO A 18 20.86 35.19 -17.02
N GLU A 19 19.80 35.96 -17.26
CA GLU A 19 18.42 35.66 -16.87
C GLU A 19 17.74 34.63 -17.79
N ILE A 20 18.20 34.51 -19.04
CA ILE A 20 17.58 33.63 -20.06
C ILE A 20 17.64 32.15 -19.65
N PRO A 21 18.77 31.62 -19.14
CA PRO A 21 18.81 30.26 -18.60
C PRO A 21 17.79 30.02 -17.48
N VAL A 22 17.58 30.99 -16.59
CA VAL A 22 16.64 30.90 -15.46
C VAL A 22 15.21 30.85 -15.97
N ILE A 23 14.84 31.75 -16.89
CA ILE A 23 13.52 31.77 -17.54
C ILE A 23 13.27 30.45 -18.27
N ARG A 24 14.28 29.91 -18.96
CA ARG A 24 14.17 28.61 -19.64
C ARG A 24 13.96 27.46 -18.64
N SER A 25 14.66 27.49 -17.51
CA SER A 25 14.52 26.49 -16.45
C SER A 25 13.12 26.54 -15.82
N LEU A 26 12.63 27.73 -15.46
CA LEU A 26 11.28 27.92 -14.94
C LEU A 26 10.23 27.43 -15.94
N ARG A 27 10.37 27.78 -17.23
CA ARG A 27 9.46 27.29 -18.26
C ARG A 27 9.44 25.77 -18.35
N ARG A 28 10.61 25.11 -18.21
CA ARG A 28 10.68 23.64 -18.20
C ARG A 28 9.88 23.05 -17.04
N LEU A 29 10.15 23.53 -15.82
CA LEU A 29 9.42 23.08 -14.61
C LEU A 29 7.91 23.26 -14.74
N LEU A 30 7.47 24.37 -15.32
CA LEU A 30 6.04 24.63 -15.58
C LEU A 30 5.45 23.71 -16.65
N CYS A 31 6.24 23.31 -17.65
CA CYS A 31 5.82 22.40 -18.70
C CYS A 31 5.77 20.92 -18.26
N ASP A 32 6.53 20.54 -17.22
CA ASP A 32 6.56 19.17 -16.69
C ASP A 32 5.26 18.80 -15.93
N GLY A 33 4.38 19.77 -15.70
CA GLY A 33 3.05 19.57 -15.14
C GLY A 33 2.97 19.73 -13.62
N PRO A 34 1.76 19.81 -13.06
CA PRO A 34 1.53 20.21 -11.67
C PRO A 34 2.11 19.24 -10.65
N THR A 35 2.08 17.93 -10.91
CA THR A 35 2.63 16.92 -9.98
C THR A 35 4.14 17.01 -9.87
N ILE A 36 4.84 17.24 -10.98
CA ILE A 36 6.30 17.42 -10.98
C ILE A 36 6.67 18.75 -10.33
N LEU A 37 5.89 19.80 -10.61
CA LEU A 37 6.06 21.11 -10.00
C LEU A 37 5.89 21.07 -8.46
N LEU A 38 4.87 20.37 -7.95
CA LEU A 38 4.67 20.19 -6.51
C LEU A 38 5.84 19.46 -5.84
N LYS A 39 6.38 18.42 -6.49
CA LYS A 39 7.55 17.67 -5.99
C LYS A 39 8.84 18.51 -6.00
N ASN A 40 8.94 19.46 -6.92
CA ASN A 40 10.10 20.31 -7.11
C ASN A 40 9.82 21.75 -6.65
N ALA A 41 8.93 21.95 -5.66
CA ALA A 41 8.51 23.28 -5.22
C ALA A 41 9.67 24.14 -4.69
N GLU A 42 10.65 23.52 -4.02
CA GLU A 42 11.87 24.20 -3.57
C GLU A 42 12.72 24.67 -4.75
N GLU A 43 13.02 23.79 -5.70
CA GLU A 43 13.78 24.16 -6.92
C GLU A 43 13.05 25.26 -7.70
N PHE A 44 11.73 25.18 -7.81
CA PHE A 44 10.93 26.24 -8.43
C PHE A 44 11.09 27.56 -7.68
N SER A 45 11.00 27.56 -6.35
CA SER A 45 11.16 28.77 -5.53
C SER A 45 12.55 29.40 -5.70
N ASP A 46 13.62 28.59 -5.68
CA ASP A 46 15.00 29.04 -5.86
C ASP A 46 15.18 29.75 -7.21
N ARG A 47 14.60 29.19 -8.28
CA ARG A 47 14.64 29.79 -9.61
C ARG A 47 13.83 31.07 -9.72
N VAL A 48 12.72 31.18 -8.99
CA VAL A 48 11.94 32.42 -8.91
C VAL A 48 12.74 33.51 -8.19
N ASP A 49 13.45 33.18 -7.11
CA ASP A 49 14.30 34.13 -6.39
C ASP A 49 15.52 34.56 -7.24
N GLU A 50 16.12 33.62 -7.98
CA GLU A 50 17.18 33.90 -8.96
C GLU A 50 16.69 34.88 -10.05
N LEU A 51 15.50 34.64 -10.63
CA LEU A 51 14.92 35.54 -11.63
C LEU A 51 14.57 36.91 -11.05
N LYS A 52 14.06 36.95 -9.81
CA LYS A 52 13.75 38.20 -9.10
C LYS A 52 15.00 39.06 -8.91
N GLY A 53 16.16 38.45 -8.67
CA GLY A 53 17.46 39.15 -8.63
C GLY A 53 17.80 39.90 -9.92
N TYR A 54 17.15 39.57 -11.04
CA TYR A 54 17.34 40.19 -12.34
C TYR A 54 16.22 41.17 -12.74
N ALA A 55 15.28 41.49 -11.84
CA ALA A 55 14.09 42.31 -12.14
C ALA A 55 14.39 43.65 -12.84
N TRP A 56 15.50 44.30 -12.51
CA TRP A 56 15.88 45.62 -13.03
C TRP A 56 16.22 45.65 -14.53
N ARG A 57 16.49 44.49 -15.13
CA ARG A 57 16.84 44.34 -16.57
C ARG A 57 15.82 43.56 -17.38
N LEU A 58 14.77 43.06 -16.73
CA LEU A 58 13.73 42.31 -17.43
C LEU A 58 12.95 43.24 -18.37
N SER A 59 12.64 42.75 -19.56
CA SER A 59 11.65 43.39 -20.41
C SER A 59 10.25 43.32 -19.77
N SER A 60 9.31 44.14 -20.24
CA SER A 60 7.93 44.11 -19.72
C SER A 60 7.26 42.74 -19.82
N LYS A 61 7.61 41.93 -20.84
CA LYS A 61 7.10 40.56 -20.98
C LYS A 61 7.68 39.62 -19.92
N GLU A 62 8.97 39.75 -19.64
CA GLU A 62 9.67 38.94 -18.63
C GLU A 62 9.29 39.36 -17.21
N MET A 63 9.02 40.64 -17.00
CA MET A 63 8.49 41.15 -15.73
C MET A 63 7.09 40.60 -15.45
N ASN A 64 6.19 40.58 -16.45
CA ASN A 64 4.89 39.93 -16.31
C ASN A 64 5.05 38.43 -16.02
N PHE A 65 5.96 37.74 -16.72
CA PHE A 65 6.27 36.35 -16.40
C PHE A 65 6.72 36.17 -14.94
N LEU A 66 7.61 37.04 -14.44
CA LEU A 66 8.05 37.04 -13.04
C LEU A 66 6.88 37.22 -12.07
N GLU A 67 5.95 38.15 -12.34
CA GLU A 67 4.75 38.35 -11.51
C GLU A 67 3.87 37.09 -11.45
N GLN A 68 3.67 36.41 -12.58
CA GLN A 68 2.88 35.17 -12.61
C GLN A 68 3.54 34.05 -11.81
N VAL A 69 4.85 33.84 -11.95
CA VAL A 69 5.55 32.78 -11.19
C VAL A 69 5.65 33.10 -9.70
N LEU A 70 5.71 34.39 -9.32
CA LEU A 70 5.66 34.79 -7.92
C LEU A 70 4.30 34.49 -7.28
N ARG A 71 3.21 34.74 -8.00
CA ARG A 71 1.86 34.37 -7.55
C ARG A 71 1.72 32.86 -7.42
N LEU A 72 2.15 32.11 -8.44
CA LEU A 72 2.12 30.65 -8.40
C LEU A 72 2.93 30.09 -7.22
N ARG A 73 4.09 30.68 -6.91
CA ARG A 73 4.87 30.30 -5.72
C ARG A 73 4.09 30.45 -4.42
N GLN A 74 3.30 31.52 -4.28
CA GLN A 74 2.47 31.71 -3.08
C GLN A 74 1.37 30.66 -2.99
N GLU A 75 0.74 30.32 -4.12
CA GLU A 75 -0.27 29.26 -4.19
C GLU A 75 0.36 27.90 -3.83
N LEU A 76 1.51 27.55 -4.40
CA LEU A 76 2.26 26.33 -4.08
C LEU A 76 2.67 26.25 -2.60
N ALA A 77 3.08 27.36 -2.00
CA ALA A 77 3.46 27.39 -0.58
C ALA A 77 2.30 27.05 0.37
N LEU A 78 1.06 27.29 -0.07
CA LEU A 78 -0.15 26.90 0.67
C LEU A 78 -0.54 25.44 0.39
N ASP A 79 -0.39 25.00 -0.85
CA ASP A 79 -0.87 23.70 -1.30
C ASP A 79 0.09 22.55 -0.94
N VAL A 80 1.41 22.74 -0.99
CA VAL A 80 2.39 21.68 -0.72
C VAL A 80 2.19 21.01 0.65
N PRO A 81 2.04 21.74 1.77
CA PRO A 81 1.77 21.12 3.06
C PRO A 81 0.48 20.31 3.09
N PHE A 82 -0.56 20.77 2.38
CA PHE A 82 -1.82 20.04 2.28
C PHE A 82 -1.65 18.71 1.54
N PHE A 83 -0.96 18.73 0.40
CA PHE A 83 -0.66 17.51 -0.36
C PHE A 83 0.19 16.52 0.46
N GLU A 84 1.19 16.99 1.19
CA GLU A 84 2.01 16.13 2.05
C GLU A 84 1.20 15.42 3.14
N VAL A 85 0.26 16.14 3.77
CA VAL A 85 -0.64 15.57 4.78
C VAL A 85 -1.57 14.54 4.14
N VAL A 86 -2.22 14.88 3.02
CA VAL A 86 -3.16 13.98 2.34
C VAL A 86 -2.47 12.71 1.86
N GLU A 87 -1.32 12.82 1.20
CA GLU A 87 -0.55 11.65 0.78
C GLU A 87 -0.04 10.84 1.98
N GLY A 88 0.35 11.53 3.06
CA GLY A 88 0.75 10.90 4.31
C GLY A 88 -0.36 10.04 4.91
N ASP A 89 -1.57 10.57 4.95
CA ASP A 89 -2.76 9.88 5.43
C ASP A 89 -3.17 8.75 4.50
N GLU A 90 -3.18 8.95 3.17
CA GLU A 90 -3.42 7.88 2.20
C GLU A 90 -2.45 6.70 2.42
N ARG A 91 -1.15 6.97 2.60
CA ARG A 91 -0.15 5.94 2.92
C ARG A 91 -0.44 5.24 4.25
N ARG A 92 -0.99 5.93 5.25
CA ARG A 92 -1.39 5.32 6.55
C ARG A 92 -2.63 4.45 6.38
N TYR A 93 -3.66 4.93 5.71
CA TYR A 93 -4.87 4.18 5.40
C TYR A 93 -4.54 2.90 4.62
N GLN A 94 -3.71 3.01 3.58
CA GLN A 94 -3.34 1.86 2.77
C GLN A 94 -2.57 0.80 3.58
N ARG A 95 -1.68 1.23 4.48
CA ARG A 95 -1.00 0.31 5.41
C ARG A 95 -1.98 -0.37 6.36
N ALA A 96 -2.94 0.37 6.92
CA ALA A 96 -3.95 -0.17 7.83
C ALA A 96 -4.85 -1.21 7.14
N ILE A 97 -5.37 -0.90 5.95
CA ILE A 97 -6.21 -1.81 5.16
C ILE A 97 -5.45 -3.08 4.81
N ASN A 98 -4.18 -2.96 4.36
CA ASN A 98 -3.36 -4.11 4.05
C ASN A 98 -3.07 -4.98 5.28
N GLY A 99 -2.81 -4.35 6.44
CA GLY A 99 -2.62 -5.05 7.71
C GLY A 99 -3.86 -5.83 8.14
N HIS A 100 -5.02 -5.19 8.11
CA HIS A 100 -6.29 -5.83 8.45
C HIS A 100 -6.61 -7.00 7.52
N ARG A 101 -6.34 -6.86 6.21
CA ARG A 101 -6.51 -7.94 5.24
C ARG A 101 -5.63 -9.14 5.56
N GLN A 102 -4.38 -8.92 5.96
CA GLN A 102 -3.47 -10.01 6.37
C GLN A 102 -3.97 -10.70 7.64
N GLU A 103 -4.46 -9.94 8.61
CA GLU A 103 -5.03 -10.50 9.85
C GLU A 103 -6.27 -11.36 9.56
N MET A 104 -7.19 -10.87 8.74
CA MET A 104 -8.37 -11.61 8.31
C MET A 104 -7.99 -12.91 7.59
N TRP A 105 -6.95 -12.89 6.75
CA TRP A 105 -6.43 -14.10 6.10
C TRP A 105 -5.93 -15.12 7.12
N ARG A 106 -5.11 -14.70 8.09
CA ARG A 106 -4.60 -15.58 9.15
C ARG A 106 -5.72 -16.18 10.00
N ALA A 107 -6.73 -15.37 10.34
CA ALA A 107 -7.90 -15.85 11.07
C ALA A 107 -8.65 -16.94 10.29
N ARG A 108 -8.86 -16.74 8.98
CA ARG A 108 -9.50 -17.73 8.10
C ARG A 108 -8.72 -19.03 8.03
N GLU A 109 -7.40 -18.96 7.88
CA GLU A 109 -6.53 -20.13 7.85
C GLU A 109 -6.58 -20.90 9.18
N THR A 110 -6.56 -20.16 10.30
CA THR A 110 -6.69 -20.74 11.63
C THR A 110 -8.03 -21.45 11.81
N ILE A 111 -9.14 -20.84 11.39
CA ILE A 111 -10.48 -21.48 11.42
C ILE A 111 -10.46 -22.78 10.61
N GLY A 112 -9.92 -22.77 9.38
CA GLY A 112 -9.85 -23.97 8.56
C GLY A 112 -9.04 -25.11 9.21
N THR A 113 -7.97 -24.77 9.94
CA THR A 113 -7.19 -25.77 10.70
C THR A 113 -7.99 -26.36 11.86
N TYR A 114 -8.75 -25.54 12.58
CA TYR A 114 -9.65 -26.02 13.65
C TYR A 114 -10.76 -26.90 13.10
N GLU A 115 -11.41 -26.50 12.00
CA GLU A 115 -12.44 -27.29 11.33
C GLU A 115 -11.91 -28.66 10.89
N SER A 116 -10.70 -28.69 10.31
CA SER A 116 -10.06 -29.94 9.89
C SER A 116 -9.75 -30.86 11.08
N THR A 117 -9.26 -30.29 12.18
CA THR A 117 -8.93 -31.04 13.40
C THR A 117 -10.19 -31.59 14.07
N LEU A 118 -11.26 -30.79 14.11
CA LEU A 118 -12.55 -31.20 14.65
C LEU A 118 -13.16 -32.34 13.82
N ALA A 119 -13.10 -32.24 12.49
CA ALA A 119 -13.59 -33.29 11.60
C ALA A 119 -12.85 -34.63 11.82
N ALA A 120 -11.52 -34.60 11.98
CA ALA A 120 -10.75 -35.78 12.31
C ALA A 120 -11.15 -36.39 13.65
N SER A 121 -11.32 -35.55 14.68
CA SER A 121 -11.71 -36.00 16.03
C SER A 121 -13.09 -36.67 16.04
N LEU A 122 -14.05 -36.13 15.30
CA LEU A 122 -15.39 -36.73 15.18
C LEU A 122 -15.36 -38.07 14.44
N ALA A 123 -14.54 -38.21 13.40
CA ALA A 123 -14.37 -39.46 12.69
C ALA A 123 -13.74 -40.55 13.59
N GLU A 124 -12.79 -40.18 14.43
CA GLU A 124 -12.21 -41.07 15.44
C GLU A 124 -13.25 -41.49 16.49
N ASP A 125 -14.07 -40.57 16.98
CA ASP A 125 -15.13 -40.87 17.96
C ASP A 125 -16.18 -41.85 17.40
N GLU A 126 -16.59 -41.67 16.14
CA GLU A 126 -17.47 -42.61 15.45
C GLU A 126 -16.83 -44.01 15.33
N PHE A 127 -15.54 -44.05 15.01
CA PHE A 127 -14.79 -45.31 14.92
C PHE A 127 -14.68 -46.01 16.28
N VAL A 128 -14.37 -45.27 17.35
CA VAL A 128 -14.31 -45.81 18.72
C VAL A 128 -15.69 -46.30 19.15
N SER A 129 -16.75 -45.55 18.89
CA SER A 129 -18.13 -45.95 19.17
C SER A 129 -18.50 -47.27 18.50
N LYS A 130 -18.13 -47.46 17.22
CA LYS A 130 -18.34 -48.74 16.52
C LYS A 130 -17.61 -49.91 17.19
N ARG A 131 -16.37 -49.69 17.67
CA ARG A 131 -15.58 -50.70 18.38
C ARG A 131 -16.16 -51.05 19.74
N ILE A 132 -16.67 -50.07 20.48
CA ILE A 132 -17.36 -50.29 21.77
C ILE A 132 -18.56 -51.19 21.54
N ASN A 133 -19.44 -50.84 20.59
CA ASN A 133 -20.62 -51.63 20.29
C ASN A 133 -20.28 -53.09 19.91
N ALA A 134 -19.23 -53.30 19.11
CA ALA A 134 -18.77 -54.65 18.77
C ALA A 134 -18.29 -55.44 20.01
N ALA A 135 -17.52 -54.80 20.88
CA ALA A 135 -17.04 -55.41 22.12
C ALA A 135 -18.18 -55.74 23.09
N GLU A 136 -19.21 -54.89 23.17
CA GLU A 136 -20.41 -55.15 23.97
C GLU A 136 -21.18 -56.37 23.45
N CYS A 137 -21.36 -56.50 22.13
CA CYS A 137 -21.96 -57.70 21.54
C CYS A 137 -21.16 -58.97 21.85
N ASP A 138 -19.83 -58.90 21.72
CA ASP A 138 -18.94 -60.03 22.03
C ASP A 138 -19.04 -60.43 23.51
N LEU A 139 -19.10 -59.45 24.42
CA LEU A 139 -19.28 -59.69 25.85
C LEU A 139 -20.59 -60.43 26.15
N ILE A 140 -21.71 -59.99 25.54
CA ILE A 140 -23.01 -60.65 25.68
C ILE A 140 -22.95 -62.10 25.22
N ASN A 141 -22.35 -62.36 24.04
CA ASN A 141 -22.19 -63.72 23.51
C ASN A 141 -21.35 -64.61 24.44
N LEU A 142 -20.26 -64.08 24.99
CA LEU A 142 -19.41 -64.81 25.94
C LEU A 142 -20.12 -65.11 27.25
N MET A 143 -20.93 -64.17 27.76
CA MET A 143 -21.75 -64.38 28.97
C MET A 143 -22.76 -65.50 28.76
N GLN A 144 -23.50 -65.48 27.64
CA GLN A 144 -24.44 -66.55 27.30
C GLN A 144 -23.75 -67.91 27.18
N LYS A 145 -22.59 -67.96 26.51
CA LYS A 145 -21.82 -69.20 26.39
C LYS A 145 -21.35 -69.73 27.74
N LYS A 146 -20.92 -68.84 28.64
CA LYS A 146 -20.56 -69.20 30.01
C LYS A 146 -21.75 -69.83 30.75
N GLU A 147 -22.94 -69.23 30.65
CA GLU A 147 -24.16 -69.75 31.29
C GLU A 147 -24.53 -71.14 30.77
N CYS A 148 -24.50 -71.36 29.45
CA CYS A 148 -24.74 -72.68 28.85
C CYS A 148 -23.76 -73.75 29.38
N LEU A 149 -22.46 -73.43 29.37
CA LEU A 149 -21.43 -74.36 29.86
C LEU A 149 -21.60 -74.66 31.35
N GLN A 150 -21.98 -73.67 32.16
CA GLN A 150 -22.26 -73.88 33.58
C GLN A 150 -23.47 -74.80 33.80
N ALA A 151 -24.52 -74.67 32.98
CA ALA A 151 -25.69 -75.56 33.02
C ALA A 151 -25.33 -76.99 32.60
N GLU A 152 -24.49 -77.17 31.57
CA GLU A 152 -23.99 -78.49 31.16
C GLU A 152 -23.20 -79.18 32.28
N ILE A 153 -22.28 -78.46 32.94
CA ILE A 153 -21.47 -79.00 34.04
C ILE A 153 -22.35 -79.38 35.26
N GLN A 154 -23.40 -78.62 35.55
CA GLN A 154 -24.31 -78.90 36.67
C GLN A 154 -25.35 -79.99 36.37
N GLY A 155 -25.68 -80.21 35.09
CA GLY A 155 -26.59 -81.27 34.65
C GLY A 155 -25.99 -82.68 34.65
N ASP A 156 -24.66 -82.78 34.66
CA ASP A 156 -23.90 -84.05 34.60
C ASP A 156 -23.52 -84.60 36.00
N GLY A 157 -24.37 -84.37 37.00
CA GLY A 157 -24.24 -84.99 38.31
C GLY A 157 -24.54 -86.49 38.26
N PRO A 158 -23.73 -87.38 38.88
CA PRO A 158 -23.93 -88.81 38.79
C PRO A 158 -25.28 -89.19 39.39
N GLN A 159 -26.12 -89.86 38.58
CA GLN A 159 -27.30 -90.57 39.07
C GLN A 159 -26.79 -91.74 39.93
N LEU A 160 -26.74 -91.51 41.25
CA LEU A 160 -26.57 -92.54 42.28
C LEU A 160 -27.93 -92.98 42.81
#